data_AF-A0A2H9LA22-F1
#
_entry.id   AF-A0A2H9LA22-F1
#
_cell.length_a   1.000
_cell.length_b   1.000
_cell.length_c   1.000
_cell.angle_alpha   90.00
_cell.angle_beta   90.00
_cell.angle_gamma   90.00
#
_symmetry.space_group_name_H-M   'P 1'
#
loop_
_entity.id
_entity.type
_entity.pdbx_description
1 polymer ?
#
loop_
_entity_poly.entity_id
_entity_poly.type
_entity_poly.pdbx_seq_one_letter_code
_entity_poly.pdbx_strand_id
1 'polypeptide(L)' 'GLHPSGFAEVMVDNPKALEKIDPKKYVVRIASAVGRRKRDAIIKRAQELKIRVVNPRGVKIEAEHAKKAGS' A
#
# COMPACT_ATOMS: atom_id res chain seq x y z
N GLY A 1 -10.44 19.46 -7.17
CA GLY A 1 -10.58 20.16 -5.87
C GLY A 1 -9.75 19.44 -4.85
N LEU A 2 -8.91 20.16 -4.10
CA LEU A 2 -8.08 19.61 -3.03
C LEU A 2 -8.95 19.14 -1.87
N HIS A 3 -8.63 17.97 -1.33
CA HIS A 3 -9.37 17.37 -0.24
C HIS A 3 -8.90 17.94 1.12
N PRO A 4 -9.81 18.29 2.05
CA PRO A 4 -9.51 19.00 3.31
C PRO A 4 -8.91 18.12 4.44
N SER A 5 -8.45 16.90 4.14
CA SER A 5 -7.92 15.95 5.14
C SER A 5 -6.38 15.85 5.16
N GLY A 6 -5.68 16.59 4.29
CA GLY A 6 -4.21 16.65 4.25
C GLY A 6 -3.48 15.41 3.72
N PHE A 7 -4.16 14.27 3.57
CA PHE A 7 -3.61 13.04 2.98
C PHE A 7 -4.36 12.69 1.70
N ALA A 8 -3.63 12.59 0.58
CA ALA A 8 -4.20 12.18 -0.69
C ALA A 8 -4.20 10.66 -0.79
N GLU A 9 -5.37 10.09 -1.12
CA GLU A 9 -5.48 8.69 -1.46
C GLU A 9 -5.10 8.48 -2.93
N VAL A 10 -4.20 7.54 -3.17
CA VAL A 10 -3.80 7.17 -4.53
C VAL A 10 -4.40 5.81 -4.85
N MET A 11 -5.21 5.77 -5.90
CA MET A 11 -5.78 4.54 -6.41
C MET A 11 -4.72 3.78 -7.22
N VAL A 12 -4.49 2.52 -6.88
CA VAL A 12 -3.53 1.66 -7.59
C VAL A 12 -4.19 0.40 -8.13
N ASP A 13 -3.75 0.01 -9.32
CA ASP A 13 -4.13 -1.24 -9.98
C ASP A 13 -2.93 -2.20 -10.15
N ASN A 14 -1.71 -1.70 -9.95
CA ASN A 14 -0.47 -2.40 -10.20
C ASN A 14 0.60 -2.08 -9.13
N PRO A 15 1.59 -2.97 -8.92
CA PRO A 15 2.64 -2.78 -7.93
C PRO A 15 3.66 -1.70 -8.31
N LYS A 16 3.88 -1.37 -9.58
CA LYS A 16 4.80 -0.31 -10.01
C LYS A 16 4.31 1.08 -9.61
N ALA A 17 2.99 1.26 -9.51
CA ALA A 17 2.39 2.50 -9.06
C ALA A 17 2.81 2.85 -7.63
N LEU A 18 3.05 1.84 -6.78
CA LEU A 18 3.52 2.01 -5.41
C LEU A 18 4.89 2.68 -5.33
N GLU A 19 5.77 2.43 -6.30
CA GLU A 19 7.15 2.96 -6.30
C GLU A 19 7.21 4.47 -6.49
N LYS A 20 6.15 5.07 -7.05
CA LYS A 20 6.01 6.51 -7.28
C LYS A 20 5.27 7.24 -6.16
N ILE A 21 4.84 6.52 -5.11
CA ILE A 21 3.98 7.05 -4.05
C ILE A 21 4.79 7.23 -2.77
N ASP A 22 4.79 8.43 -2.20
CA ASP A 22 5.43 8.68 -0.91
C ASP A 22 4.61 8.07 0.25
N PRO A 23 5.10 7.03 0.95
CA PRO A 23 4.37 6.37 2.04
C PRO A 23 4.07 7.26 3.25
N LYS A 24 4.78 8.40 3.37
CA LYS A 24 4.62 9.36 4.47
C LYS A 24 3.50 10.38 4.23
N LYS A 25 3.15 10.63 2.97
CA LYS A 25 2.20 11.68 2.55
C LYS A 25 0.94 11.12 1.93
N TYR A 26 1.01 9.92 1.36
CA TYR A 26 -0.07 9.32 0.62
C TYR A 26 -0.40 7.95 1.19
N VAL A 27 -1.70 7.63 1.13
CA VAL A 27 -2.21 6.30 1.43
C VAL A 27 -2.73 5.67 0.15
N VAL A 28 -2.63 4.35 0.05
CA VAL A 28 -2.95 3.64 -1.18
C VAL A 28 -4.26 2.90 -1.06
N ARG A 29 -5.12 3.05 -2.06
CA ARG A 29 -6.36 2.30 -2.20
C ARG A 29 -6.27 1.38 -3.42
N ILE A 30 -6.44 0.07 -3.21
CA ILE A 30 -6.45 -0.88 -4.32
C ILE A 30 -7.79 -0.80 -5.03
N ALA A 31 -7.77 -0.67 -6.36
CA ALA A 31 -8.97 -0.64 -7.17
C ALA A 31 -9.80 -1.93 -7.05
N SER A 32 -11.13 -1.80 -7.07
CA SER A 32 -12.05 -2.93 -6.98
C SER A 32 -11.87 -3.93 -8.14
N ALA A 33 -11.57 -3.42 -9.33
CA ALA A 33 -11.29 -4.19 -10.55
C ALA A 33 -10.04 -5.09 -10.45
N VAL A 34 -9.17 -4.89 -9.44
CA VAL A 34 -7.98 -5.73 -9.26
C VAL A 34 -8.42 -7.08 -8.69
N GLY A 35 -8.17 -8.15 -9.45
CA GLY A 35 -8.40 -9.53 -9.00
C GLY A 35 -7.41 -9.99 -7.93
N ARG A 36 -7.75 -11.07 -7.22
CA ARG A 36 -7.02 -11.59 -6.04
C ARG A 36 -5.51 -11.72 -6.26
N ARG A 37 -5.09 -12.40 -7.35
CA ARG A 37 -3.67 -12.60 -7.70
C ARG A 37 -2.87 -11.30 -7.77
N LYS A 38 -3.41 -10.26 -8.42
CA LYS A 38 -2.74 -8.96 -8.53
C LYS A 38 -2.76 -8.22 -7.19
N ARG A 39 -3.84 -8.31 -6.41
CA ARG A 39 -3.89 -7.71 -5.07
C ARG A 39 -2.80 -8.27 -4.17
N ASP A 40 -2.59 -9.58 -4.18
CA ASP A 40 -1.56 -10.21 -3.36
C ASP A 40 -0.16 -9.66 -3.70
N ALA A 41 0.14 -9.44 -4.98
CA ALA A 41 1.39 -8.80 -5.42
C ALA A 41 1.51 -7.33 -4.99
N ILE A 42 0.42 -6.56 -5.08
CA ILE A 42 0.37 -5.15 -4.65
C ILE A 42 0.58 -5.06 -3.14
N ILE A 43 -0.09 -5.91 -2.36
CA ILE A 43 0.02 -5.92 -0.90
C ILE A 43 1.44 -6.26 -0.47
N LYS A 44 2.06 -7.31 -1.04
CA LYS A 44 3.46 -7.66 -0.76
C LYS A 44 4.40 -6.49 -1.06
N ARG A 45 4.27 -5.89 -2.24
CA ARG A 45 5.13 -4.76 -2.64
C ARG A 45 4.90 -3.53 -1.76
N ALA A 46 3.66 -3.27 -1.36
CA ALA A 46 3.32 -2.17 -0.46
C ALA A 46 3.95 -2.36 0.92
N GLN A 47 4.05 -3.60 1.43
CA GLN A 47 4.74 -3.91 2.68
C GLN A 47 6.24 -3.64 2.57
N GLU A 48 6.90 -4.11 1.50
CA GLU A 48 8.32 -3.84 1.25
C GLU A 48 8.62 -2.34 1.24
N LEU A 49 7.75 -1.55 0.61
CA LEU A 49 7.86 -0.10 0.49
C LEU A 49 7.30 0.67 1.71
N LYS A 50 6.78 -0.02 2.73
CA LYS A 50 6.14 0.55 3.93
C LYS A 50 4.99 1.52 3.61
N ILE A 51 4.26 1.24 2.54
CA ILE A 51 3.10 2.03 2.10
C ILE A 51 1.85 1.52 2.81
N ARG A 52 1.07 2.47 3.36
CA ARG A 52 -0.19 2.14 4.03
C ARG A 52 -1.31 1.92 3.01
N VAL A 53 -1.90 0.73 3.03
CA VAL A 53 -3.05 0.37 2.19
C VAL A 53 -4.35 0.51 2.98
N VAL A 54 -5.31 1.29 2.48
CA VAL A 54 -6.57 1.62 3.19
C VAL A 54 -7.63 0.52 3.05
N ASN A 55 -7.57 -0.29 2.01
CA ASN A 55 -8.49 -1.42 1.77
C ASN A 55 -7.72 -2.74 1.53
N PRO A 56 -7.00 -3.27 2.53
CA PRO A 56 -6.31 -4.54 2.42
C PRO A 56 -7.33 -5.68 2.43
N ARG A 57 -7.89 -6.00 1.26
CA ARG A 57 -8.70 -7.20 1.02
C ARG A 57 -7.81 -8.25 0.34
N GLY A 58 -7.29 -9.21 1.09
CA GLY A 58 -6.35 -10.21 0.58
C GLY A 58 -5.55 -10.89 1.68
N VAL A 59 -4.33 -11.32 1.35
CA VAL A 59 -3.36 -12.03 2.21
C VAL A 59 -3.42 -11.56 3.68
N LYS A 60 -3.44 -12.53 4.62
CA LYS A 60 -3.16 -12.25 6.03
C LYS A 60 -1.77 -11.63 6.10
N ILE A 61 -1.71 -10.41 6.63
CA ILE A 61 -0.47 -9.70 6.92
C ILE A 61 0.20 -10.47 8.06
N GLU A 62 1.06 -11.44 7.74
CA GLU A 62 2.01 -11.96 8.71
C GLU A 62 2.99 -10.83 8.97
N ALA A 63 2.89 -10.25 10.18
CA ALA A 63 3.61 -9.08 10.62
C ALA A 63 5.09 -9.41 10.85
N GLU A 64 5.81 -9.71 9.78
CA GLU A 64 7.24 -9.96 9.82
C GLU A 64 8.01 -8.72 9.33
N HIS A 65 7.88 -7.62 10.06
CA HIS A 65 8.96 -6.64 10.12
C HIS A 65 9.72 -6.89 11.40
N ALA A 66 10.53 -7.94 11.35
CA ALA A 66 11.62 -8.17 12.27
C ALA A 66 12.44 -6.87 12.42
N LYS A 67 12.41 -6.34 13.64
CA LYS A 67 13.52 -5.67 14.32
C LYS A 67 14.54 -4.99 13.40
N LYS A 68 14.36 -3.69 13.15
CA LYS A 68 15.50 -2.76 13.26
C LYS A 68 15.57 -2.27 14.70
N ALA A 69 15.91 -3.16 15.62
CA ALA A 69 16.75 -2.80 16.76
C ALA A 69 18.15 -3.17 16.25
N GLY A 70 18.96 -2.21 15.84
CA GLY A 70 19.51 -1.24 16.77
C GLY A 70 20.81 -1.88 17.25
N SER A 71 21.88 -1.57 16.51
CA SER A 71 23.27 -1.79 16.89
C SER A 71 23.60 -1.12 18.21
#